data_AF-A0A954LNK5-F1
#
_entry.id   AF-A0A954LNK5-F1
#
_cell.length_a   1.000
_cell.length_b   1.000
_cell.length_c   1.000
_cell.angle_alpha   90.00
_cell.angle_beta   90.00
_cell.angle_gamma   90.00
#
_symmetry.space_group_name_H-M   'P 1'
#
loop_
_entity.id
_entity.type
_entity.pdbx_description
1 polymer ?
#
loop_
_entity_poly.entity_id
_entity_poly.type
_entity_poly.pdbx_seq_one_letter_code
_entity_poly.pdbx_strand_id
1 'polypeptide(L)'
;RPGEQFRRHEDFAHEWNDRRRTFLTVLIYLNQEFTGGETWFEEENLTVTPQTGTATIFPHELIHAGCPVVTGIKYALRSDVIFVTE
;
A
#
# COMPACT_ATOMS: atom_id res chain seq x y z
N ARG A 1 1.32 -12.81 -7.76
CA ARG A 1 0.73 -14.07 -8.32
C ARG A 1 0.43 -15.04 -7.16
N PRO A 2 -0.20 -16.22 -7.35
CA PRO A 2 -0.63 -17.06 -6.24
C PRO A 2 0.48 -17.35 -5.23
N GLY A 3 0.20 -17.15 -3.94
CA GLY A 3 1.14 -17.31 -2.83
C GLY A 3 2.07 -16.12 -2.56
N GLU A 4 2.24 -15.19 -3.51
CA GLU A 4 2.95 -13.94 -3.25
C GLU A 4 2.10 -13.00 -2.38
N GLN A 5 2.79 -12.30 -1.50
CA GLN A 5 2.24 -11.36 -0.53
C GLN A 5 3.29 -10.31 -0.20
N PHE A 6 2.85 -9.21 0.41
CA PHE A 6 3.76 -8.29 1.10
C PHE A 6 3.43 -8.34 2.58
N ARG A 7 4.36 -8.90 3.37
CA ARG A 7 4.10 -9.24 4.77
C ARG A 7 3.84 -7.99 5.61
N ARG A 8 3.21 -8.16 6.77
CA ARG A 8 2.97 -7.12 7.77
C ARG A 8 4.21 -6.24 8.01
N HIS A 9 4.08 -4.94 7.79
CA HIS A 9 5.15 -3.94 7.91
C HIS A 9 4.57 -2.51 8.06
N GLU A 10 5.46 -1.55 8.26
CA GLU A 10 5.22 -0.10 8.11
C GLU A 10 6.06 0.41 6.93
N ASP A 11 5.57 1.44 6.26
CA ASP A 11 6.28 2.10 5.17
C ASP A 11 7.11 3.24 5.77
N PHE A 12 8.41 3.05 6.03
CA PHE A 12 9.22 4.11 6.63
C PHE A 12 9.33 5.35 5.73
N ALA A 13 9.40 6.53 6.37
CA ALA A 13 9.64 7.79 5.67
C ALA A 13 10.97 7.76 4.90
N HIS A 14 10.94 8.28 3.67
CA HIS A 14 12.14 8.67 2.95
C HIS A 14 12.46 10.12 3.28
N GLU A 15 13.63 10.35 3.88
CA GLU A 15 14.08 11.67 4.31
C GLU A 15 15.26 12.15 3.44
N TRP A 16 15.11 13.30 2.78
CA TRP A 16 16.21 13.93 2.04
C TRP A 16 16.98 14.92 2.92
N ASN A 17 16.27 15.66 3.76
CA ASN A 17 16.79 16.62 4.75
C ASN A 17 15.64 17.08 5.67
N ASP A 18 15.95 17.93 6.65
CA ASP A 18 15.02 18.46 7.67
C ASP A 18 13.76 19.15 7.10
N ARG A 19 13.74 19.49 5.81
CA ARG A 19 12.64 20.19 5.15
C ARG A 19 11.94 19.37 4.07
N ARG A 20 12.41 18.17 3.74
CA ARG A 20 11.86 17.36 2.64
C ARG A 20 11.82 15.89 3.01
N ARG A 21 10.61 15.36 3.19
CA ARG A 21 10.36 13.95 3.51
C ARG A 21 8.98 13.46 3.07
N THR A 22 8.76 12.16 3.09
CA THR A 22 7.46 11.53 2.82
C THR A 22 6.75 11.11 4.10
N PHE A 23 5.41 11.13 4.09
CA PHE A 23 4.59 10.63 5.21
C PHE A 23 3.43 9.74 4.78
N LEU A 24 3.06 9.74 3.50
CA LEU A 24 1.89 9.03 3.01
C LEU A 24 2.31 8.10 1.88
N THR A 25 1.81 6.87 1.92
CA THR A 25 1.85 5.93 0.80
C THR A 25 0.62 6.11 -0.06
N VAL A 26 0.81 6.06 -1.38
CA VAL A 26 -0.24 5.99 -2.39
C VAL A 26 -0.12 4.64 -3.10
N LEU A 27 -1.06 3.72 -2.84
CA LEU A 27 -1.10 2.40 -3.45
C LEU A 27 -2.23 2.34 -4.49
N ILE A 28 -1.87 2.29 -5.77
CA ILE A 28 -2.80 2.26 -6.91
C ILE A 28 -2.98 0.83 -7.39
N TYR A 29 -4.22 0.38 -7.55
CA TYR A 29 -4.54 -0.95 -8.07
C TYR A 29 -4.74 -0.90 -9.59
N LEU A 30 -3.95 -1.68 -10.32
CA LEU A 30 -3.87 -1.61 -11.79
C LEU A 30 -4.74 -2.65 -12.50
N ASN A 31 -5.29 -3.61 -11.76
CA ASN A 31 -6.20 -4.64 -12.27
C ASN A 31 -7.03 -5.25 -11.13
N GLN A 32 -7.98 -6.15 -11.45
CA GLN A 32 -8.86 -6.78 -10.45
C GLN A 32 -9.30 -8.21 -10.78
N GLU A 33 -8.72 -8.83 -11.80
CA GLU A 33 -9.01 -10.21 -12.23
C GLU A 33 -8.22 -11.23 -11.39
N PHE A 34 -8.34 -11.14 -10.07
CA PHE A 34 -7.69 -12.01 -9.08
C PHE A 34 -8.55 -12.19 -7.82
N THR A 35 -8.19 -13.17 -6.99
CA THR A 35 -8.80 -13.36 -5.65
C THR A 35 -7.74 -13.32 -4.55
N GLY A 36 -8.14 -12.96 -3.33
CA GLY A 36 -7.20 -12.56 -2.29
C GLY A 36 -6.53 -11.24 -2.65
N GLY A 37 -5.29 -11.04 -2.21
CA GLY A 37 -4.51 -9.85 -2.61
C GLY A 37 -5.03 -8.54 -2.03
N GLU A 38 -5.86 -8.58 -0.99
CA GLU A 38 -6.35 -7.39 -0.29
C GLU A 38 -5.21 -6.59 0.35
N THR A 39 -5.47 -5.32 0.66
CA THR A 39 -4.60 -4.56 1.57
C THR A 39 -5.26 -4.55 2.95
N TRP A 40 -4.60 -5.16 3.94
CA TRP A 40 -5.08 -5.25 5.32
C TRP A 40 -4.33 -4.26 6.21
N PHE A 41 -5.05 -3.57 7.10
CA PHE A 41 -4.54 -2.65 8.10
C PHE A 41 -4.84 -3.20 9.49
N GLU A 42 -3.83 -3.22 10.37
CA GLU A 42 -3.92 -3.91 11.66
C GLU A 42 -4.80 -3.18 12.69
N GLU A 43 -4.63 -1.87 12.82
CA GLU A 43 -5.17 -1.08 13.93
C GLU A 43 -6.71 -1.15 13.99
N GLU A 44 -7.37 -0.99 12.84
CA GLU A 44 -8.84 -1.09 12.71
C GLU A 44 -9.31 -2.46 12.18
N ASN A 45 -8.40 -3.41 12.00
CA ASN A 45 -8.66 -4.66 11.29
C ASN A 45 -9.40 -4.42 9.95
N LEU A 46 -9.02 -3.35 9.25
CA LEU A 46 -9.65 -2.89 8.03
C LEU A 46 -9.05 -3.62 6.83
N THR A 47 -9.91 -4.04 5.89
CA THR A 47 -9.46 -4.65 4.64
C THR A 47 -9.98 -3.84 3.46
N VAL A 48 -9.07 -3.46 2.56
CA VAL A 48 -9.38 -2.82 1.29
C VAL A 48 -9.27 -3.83 0.17
N THR A 49 -10.39 -4.09 -0.51
CA THR A 49 -10.43 -4.90 -1.73
C THR A 49 -9.96 -4.07 -2.93
N PRO A 50 -8.96 -4.54 -3.68
CA PRO A 50 -8.47 -3.85 -4.87
C PRO A 50 -9.57 -3.67 -5.92
N GLN A 51 -9.67 -2.45 -6.46
CA GLN A 51 -10.51 -2.14 -7.60
C GLN A 51 -9.68 -1.39 -8.64
N THR A 52 -9.77 -1.78 -9.90
CA THR A 52 -8.95 -1.22 -10.98
C THR A 52 -9.17 0.28 -11.08
N GLY A 53 -8.08 1.05 -11.03
CA GLY A 53 -8.11 2.50 -11.12
C GLY A 53 -8.36 3.24 -9.80
N THR A 54 -8.54 2.53 -8.69
CA THR A 54 -8.61 3.16 -7.36
C THR A 54 -7.24 3.20 -6.68
N ALA A 55 -7.14 4.05 -5.67
CA ALA A 55 -5.96 4.16 -4.83
C ALA A 55 -6.34 4.14 -3.35
N THR A 56 -5.53 3.46 -2.55
CA THR A 56 -5.55 3.56 -1.08
C THR A 56 -4.42 4.50 -0.67
N ILE A 57 -4.75 5.56 0.07
CA ILE A 57 -3.79 6.54 0.57
C ILE A 57 -3.79 6.45 2.09
N PHE A 58 -2.63 6.27 2.70
CA PHE A 58 -2.53 6.03 4.14
C PHE A 58 -1.19 6.53 4.73
N PRO A 59 -1.14 6.87 6.03
CA PRO A 59 0.09 7.20 6.73
C PRO A 59 1.10 6.05 6.74
N HIS A 60 2.37 6.41 6.61
CA HIS A 60 3.54 5.54 6.64
C HIS A 60 3.60 4.65 7.89
N GLU A 61 3.14 5.18 9.02
CA GLU A 61 3.14 4.54 10.33
C GLU A 61 2.04 3.47 10.49
N LEU A 62 1.07 3.37 9.57
CA LEU A 62 0.04 2.34 9.68
C LEU A 62 0.63 0.96 9.35
N ILE A 63 0.53 0.05 10.31
CA ILE A 63 0.89 -1.36 10.13
C ILE A 63 -0.09 -1.99 9.15
N HIS A 64 0.45 -2.49 8.03
CA HIS A 64 -0.36 -3.03 6.95
C HIS A 64 0.32 -4.20 6.22
N ALA A 65 -0.45 -4.92 5.43
CA ALA A 65 0.02 -6.04 4.61
C ALA A 65 -0.70 -6.10 3.26
N GLY A 66 0.00 -6.54 2.23
CA GLY A 66 -0.63 -7.07 1.02
C GLY A 66 -0.91 -8.56 1.22
N CYS A 67 -2.18 -8.92 1.42
CA CYS A 67 -2.61 -10.29 1.64
C CYS A 67 -2.18 -11.22 0.48
N PRO A 68 -2.04 -12.53 0.74
CA PRO A 68 -1.71 -13.48 -0.31
C PRO A 68 -2.69 -13.43 -1.47
N VAL A 69 -2.16 -13.37 -2.69
CA VAL A 69 -2.97 -13.64 -3.88
C VAL A 69 -3.29 -15.13 -3.91
N VAL A 70 -4.55 -15.48 -4.14
CA VAL A 70 -5.02 -16.88 -4.21
C VAL A 70 -5.10 -17.35 -5.67
N THR A 71 -5.66 -16.54 -6.56
CA THR A 71 -5.73 -16.82 -8.00
C THR A 71 -5.38 -15.58 -8.82
N GLY A 72 -4.95 -15.75 -10.07
CA GLY A 72 -4.61 -14.64 -10.96
C GLY A 72 -3.33 -13.89 -10.58
N ILE A 73 -3.19 -12.66 -11.06
CA ILE A 73 -2.03 -11.79 -10.76
C ILE A 73 -2.56 -10.42 -10.34
N LYS A 74 -2.11 -9.93 -9.19
CA LYS A 74 -2.32 -8.55 -8.75
C LYS A 74 -1.18 -7.67 -9.26
N TYR A 75 -1.52 -6.61 -9.98
CA TYR A 75 -0.63 -5.51 -10.34
C TYR A 75 -1.01 -4.28 -9.53
N ALA A 76 0.00 -3.66 -8.91
CA ALA A 76 -0.17 -2.43 -8.15
C ALA A 76 1.04 -1.52 -8.36
N LEU A 77 0.83 -0.22 -8.24
CA LEU A 77 1.89 0.79 -8.22
C LEU A 77 1.90 1.46 -6.85
N ARG A 78 3.08 1.57 -6.24
CA ARG A 78 3.31 2.31 -5.00
C ARG A 78 4.03 3.61 -5.32
N SER A 79 3.56 4.70 -4.74
CA SER A 79 4.26 5.99 -4.70
C SER A 79 4.13 6.60 -3.31
N ASP A 80 4.81 7.71 -3.07
CA ASP A 80 4.79 8.42 -1.80
C ASP A 80 4.47 9.90 -2.04
N VAL A 81 3.79 10.55 -1.08
CA VAL A 81 3.58 12.00 -1.11
C VAL A 81 4.76 12.71 -0.46
N ILE A 82 5.41 13.61 -1.20
CA ILE A 82 6.54 14.40 -0.73
C ILE A 82 6.02 15.69 -0.08
N PHE A 83 6.42 15.94 1.16
CA PHE A 83 6.14 17.16 1.89
C PHE A 83 7.39 18.02 1.95
N VAL A 84 7.20 19.32 1.72
CA VAL A 84 8.26 20.32 1.79
C VAL A 84 7.82 21.43 2.73
N THR A 85 8.64 21.74 3.73
CA THR A 85 8.45 22.90 4.61
C THR A 85 9.35 24.04 4.18
N GLU A 86 8.84 25.27 4.22
CA GLU A 86 9.63 26.49 3.91
C GLU A 86 10.68 26.79 4.98
#